data_AF-A0A537ESR5-F1
#
_entry.id   AF-A0A537ESR5-F1
#
_cell.length_a   1.000
_cell.length_b   1.000
_cell.length_c   1.000
_cell.angle_alpha   90.00
_cell.angle_beta   90.00
_cell.angle_gamma   90.00
#
_symmetry.space_group_name_H-M   'P 1'
#
loop_
_entity.id
_entity.type
_entity.pdbx_description
1 polymer ?
#
loop_
_entity_poly.entity_id
_entity_poly.type
_entity_poly.pdbx_seq_one_letter_code
_entity_poly.pdbx_strand_id
1 'polypeptide(L)'
;MGEKAIVRRLDPQGRVAIPVDWRSEWKSDKVMLVRKGRRIELAPVEPVDPTSLFDSIVVPDSVDFTDPHSLRRSFLSRRKEAR
;
A
#
# COMPACT_ATOMS: atom_id res chain seq x y z
N MET A 1 -13.04 -22.39 8.45
CA MET A 1 -12.52 -22.17 7.07
C MET A 1 -11.96 -23.50 6.58
N GLY A 2 -12.55 -24.06 5.53
CA GLY A 2 -12.09 -25.34 4.96
C GLY A 2 -11.01 -25.11 3.91
N GLU A 3 -10.12 -26.09 3.75
CA GLU A 3 -9.15 -26.10 2.66
C GLU A 3 -9.88 -26.34 1.33
N LYS A 4 -9.68 -25.45 0.35
CA LYS A 4 -10.18 -25.61 -1.02
C LYS A 4 -8.98 -25.74 -1.95
N ALA A 5 -8.95 -26.81 -2.76
CA ALA A 5 -7.91 -27.06 -3.74
C ALA A 5 -8.52 -27.17 -5.14
N ILE A 6 -7.87 -26.58 -6.13
CA ILE A 6 -8.21 -26.77 -7.54
C ILE A 6 -6.94 -27.07 -8.33
N VAL A 7 -7.09 -27.86 -9.40
CA VAL A 7 -6.01 -28.08 -10.37
C VAL A 7 -6.25 -27.16 -11.56
N ARG A 8 -5.23 -26.40 -11.93
CA ARG A 8 -5.21 -25.57 -13.15
C ARG A 8 -3.99 -25.92 -13.97
N ARG A 9 -4.16 -25.91 -15.29
CA ARG A 9 -3.05 -26.06 -16.23
C ARG A 9 -2.31 -24.73 -16.33
N LEU A 10 -0.99 -24.79 -16.39
CA LEU A 10 -0.19 -23.63 -16.80
C LEU A 10 -0.44 -23.35 -18.27
N ASP A 11 -0.54 -22.07 -18.61
CA ASP A 11 -0.56 -21.67 -20.01
C ASP A 11 0.84 -21.83 -20.65
N PRO A 12 0.96 -21.65 -21.99
CA PRO A 12 2.25 -21.78 -22.67
C PRO A 12 3.35 -20.82 -22.19
N GLN A 13 2.99 -19.74 -21.49
CA GLN A 13 3.92 -18.77 -20.93
C GLN A 13 4.27 -19.07 -19.47
N GLY A 14 3.75 -20.16 -18.90
CA GLY A 14 3.98 -20.55 -17.51
C GLY A 14 3.12 -19.80 -16.49
N ARG A 15 2.02 -19.19 -16.91
CA ARG A 15 1.10 -18.45 -16.01
C ARG A 15 0.02 -19.38 -15.46
N VAL A 16 -0.42 -19.11 -14.23
CA VAL A 16 -1.57 -19.77 -13.59
C VAL A 16 -2.67 -18.74 -13.33
N ALA A 17 -3.90 -19.04 -13.74
CA ALA A 17 -5.05 -18.19 -13.47
C ALA A 17 -5.61 -18.46 -12.07
N ILE A 18 -5.66 -17.43 -11.24
CA ILE A 18 -6.26 -17.48 -9.91
C ILE A 18 -7.77 -17.24 -10.04
N PRO A 19 -8.64 -18.10 -9.49
CA PRO A 19 -10.08 -17.92 -9.52
C PRO A 19 -10.51 -16.56 -8.98
N VAL A 20 -11.53 -15.95 -9.60
CA VAL A 20 -12.02 -14.61 -9.22
C VAL A 20 -12.54 -14.60 -7.79
N ASP A 21 -13.24 -15.65 -7.37
CA ASP A 21 -13.76 -15.85 -6.01
C ASP A 21 -12.66 -16.00 -4.95
N TRP A 22 -11.43 -16.33 -5.34
CA TRP A 22 -10.29 -16.45 -4.40
C TRP A 22 -9.53 -15.14 -4.23
N ARG A 23 -9.63 -14.23 -5.21
CA ARG A 23 -8.94 -12.94 -5.23
C ARG A 23 -9.87 -11.74 -5.13
N SER A 24 -11.17 -11.96 -4.94
CA SER A 24 -12.19 -10.90 -4.90
C SER A 24 -11.99 -9.90 -3.76
N GLU A 25 -11.35 -10.33 -2.68
CA GLU A 25 -11.08 -9.51 -1.49
C GLU A 25 -9.69 -8.85 -1.54
N TRP A 26 -8.88 -9.12 -2.56
CA TRP A 26 -7.54 -8.55 -2.65
C TRP A 26 -7.60 -7.09 -3.07
N LYS A 27 -6.86 -6.24 -2.35
CA LYS A 27 -6.78 -4.80 -2.63
C LYS A 27 -5.75 -4.42 -3.68
N SER A 28 -5.00 -5.39 -4.20
CA SER A 28 -3.98 -5.19 -5.23
C SER A 28 -3.90 -6.39 -6.16
N ASP A 29 -3.44 -6.14 -7.38
CA ASP A 29 -3.04 -7.15 -8.38
C ASP A 29 -1.60 -7.65 -8.18
N LYS A 30 -0.85 -7.06 -7.23
CA LYS A 30 0.49 -7.49 -6.85
C LYS A 30 0.43 -8.69 -5.91
N VAL A 31 1.19 -9.72 -6.24
CA VAL A 31 1.33 -10.93 -5.43
C VAL A 31 2.79 -11.23 -5.17
N MET A 32 3.08 -11.71 -3.97
CA MET A 32 4.38 -12.24 -3.60
C MET A 32 4.38 -13.76 -3.83
N LEU A 33 5.39 -14.24 -4.55
CA LEU A 33 5.65 -15.67 -4.72
C LEU A 33 6.78 -16.07 -3.77
N VAL A 34 6.50 -16.97 -2.84
CA VAL A 34 7.49 -17.49 -1.89
C VAL A 34 7.78 -18.95 -2.24
N ARG A 35 9.03 -19.24 -2.61
CA ARG A 35 9.46 -20.62 -2.89
C ARG A 35 9.71 -21.36 -1.57
N LYS A 36 8.97 -22.45 -1.34
CA LYS A 36 9.09 -23.35 -0.20
C LYS A 36 9.44 -24.75 -0.70
N GLY A 37 10.73 -24.98 -0.95
CA GLY A 37 11.23 -26.25 -1.52
C GLY A 37 10.62 -26.54 -2.89
N ARG A 38 9.69 -27.52 -2.95
CA ARG A 38 8.96 -27.93 -4.17
C ARG A 38 7.60 -27.26 -4.33
N ARG A 39 7.21 -26.36 -3.42
CA ARG A 39 5.94 -25.62 -3.46
C ARG A 39 6.21 -24.13 -3.63
N ILE A 40 5.22 -23.44 -4.18
CA ILE A 40 5.18 -21.97 -4.22
C ILE A 40 3.96 -21.55 -3.43
N GLU A 41 4.19 -20.73 -2.41
CA GLU A 41 3.13 -20.01 -1.72
C GLU A 41 2.90 -18.67 -2.42
N LEU A 42 1.63 -18.28 -2.52
CA LEU A 42 1.22 -17.04 -3.15
C LEU A 42 0.41 -16.24 -2.13
N ALA A 43 0.80 -14.99 -1.90
CA ALA A 43 0.09 -14.07 -1.03
C ALA A 43 -0.11 -12.71 -1.73
N PRO A 44 -1.29 -12.07 -1.61
CA PRO A 44 -1.47 -10.71 -2.09
C PRO A 44 -0.56 -9.75 -1.32
N VAL A 45 -0.09 -8.70 -1.99
CA VAL A 45 0.61 -7.59 -1.35
C VAL A 45 -0.41 -6.50 -1.09
N GLU A 46 -0.67 -6.21 0.19
CA GLU A 46 -1.53 -5.08 0.54
C GLU A 46 -0.87 -3.77 0.06
N PRO A 47 -1.63 -2.88 -0.60
CA PRO A 47 -1.13 -1.58 -0.97
C PRO A 47 -0.78 -0.80 0.30
N VAL A 48 0.37 -0.14 0.28
CA VAL A 48 0.78 0.78 1.34
C VAL A 48 0.22 2.16 1.01
N ASP A 49 -0.44 2.79 1.97
CA ASP A 49 -0.86 4.18 1.85
C ASP A 49 0.38 5.07 1.72
N PRO A 50 0.56 5.85 0.63
CA PRO A 50 1.69 6.75 0.49
C PRO A 50 1.86 7.68 1.69
N THR A 51 0.77 8.14 2.31
CA THR A 51 0.81 9.03 3.48
C THR A 51 1.43 8.34 4.69
N SER A 52 1.33 7.01 4.80
CA SER A 52 1.98 6.26 5.89
C SER A 52 3.51 6.19 5.77
N LEU A 53 4.08 6.55 4.62
CA LEU A 53 5.52 6.53 4.36
C LEU A 53 6.22 7.86 4.66
N PHE A 54 5.45 8.92 4.92
CA PHE A 54 5.98 10.24 5.22
C PHE A 54 5.58 10.69 6.62
N ASP A 55 6.42 11.51 7.23
CA ASP A 55 6.06 12.18 8.45
C ASP A 55 5.00 13.25 8.16
N SER A 56 4.17 13.56 9.16
CA SER A 56 3.07 14.51 9.03
C SER A 56 3.25 15.69 9.97
N ILE A 57 2.84 16.87 9.52
CA ILE A 57 2.85 18.08 10.33
C ILE A 57 1.43 18.62 10.41
N VAL A 58 0.95 18.87 11.63
CA VAL A 58 -0.37 19.48 11.85
C VAL A 58 -0.24 20.98 11.62
N VAL A 59 -0.94 21.53 10.62
CA VAL A 59 -0.98 22.96 10.33
C VAL A 59 -2.33 23.53 10.79
N PRO A 60 -2.40 24.74 11.36
CA PRO A 60 -3.69 25.35 11.70
C PRO A 60 -4.56 25.54 10.45
N ASP A 61 -5.87 25.36 10.59
CA ASP A 61 -6.83 25.52 9.48
C ASP A 61 -6.87 26.94 8.91
N SER A 62 -6.33 27.92 9.64
CA SER A 62 -6.23 29.31 9.23
C SER A 62 -5.13 29.59 8.20
N VAL A 63 -4.34 28.59 7.80
CA VAL A 63 -3.24 28.76 6.84
C VAL A 63 -3.72 28.55 5.42
N ASP A 64 -3.53 29.57 4.59
CA ASP A 64 -3.76 29.47 3.16
C ASP A 64 -2.62 28.70 2.48
N PHE A 65 -2.95 27.53 1.92
CA PHE A 65 -2.00 26.67 1.19
C PHE A 65 -1.63 27.21 -0.19
N THR A 66 -2.35 28.22 -0.70
CA THR A 66 -2.06 28.87 -1.98
C THR A 66 -1.08 30.04 -1.86
N ASP A 67 -0.82 30.51 -0.64
CA ASP A 67 0.22 31.52 -0.35
C ASP A 67 1.46 30.89 0.32
N PRO A 68 2.57 30.69 -0.44
CA PRO A 68 3.83 30.15 0.10
C PRO A 68 4.42 30.98 1.24
N HIS A 69 4.17 32.30 1.28
CA HIS A 69 4.68 33.16 2.35
C HIS A 69 3.91 32.97 3.65
N SER A 70 2.59 32.77 3.58
CA SER A 70 1.75 32.42 4.74
C SER A 70 2.19 31.09 5.37
N LEU A 71 2.37 30.06 4.54
CA LEU A 71 2.89 28.75 4.97
C LEU A 71 4.24 28.87 5.66
N ARG A 72 5.20 29.59 5.05
CA ARG A 72 6.53 29.78 5.61
C ARG A 72 6.50 30.50 6.97
N ARG A 73 5.66 31.54 7.12
CA ARG A 73 5.49 32.24 8.41
C ARG A 73 4.95 31.31 9.49
N SER A 74 3.95 30.50 9.16
CA SER A 74 3.33 29.52 10.08
C SER A 74 4.34 28.46 10.56
N PHE A 75 5.20 27.97 9.67
CA PHE A 75 6.26 27.02 10.06
C PHE A 75 7.38 27.66 10.90
N LEU A 76 7.76 28.91 10.62
CA LEU A 76 8.82 29.60 11.36
C LEU A 76 8.40 30.07 12.77
N SER A 77 7.14 30.45 12.98
CA SER A 77 6.66 30.84 14.32
C SER A 77 6.70 29.66 15.28
N ARG A 78 6.24 28.48 14.86
CA ARG A 78 6.27 27.24 15.67
C ARG A 78 7.67 26.82 16.11
N ARG A 79 8.69 27.06 15.27
CA ARG A 79 10.09 26.71 15.61
C ARG A 79 10.67 27.58 16.74
N LYS A 80 10.09 28.75 17.01
CA LYS A 80 10.48 29.63 18.13
C LYS A 80 9.82 29.24 19.46
N GLU A 81 8.66 28.58 19.42
CA GLU A 81 7.91 28.17 20.61
C GLU A 81 8.38 26.81 21.15
N ALA A 82 8.97 25.96 20.30
CA ALA A 82 9.53 24.66 20.69
C ALA A 82 10.99 24.74 21.23
N ARG A 83 11.48 25.94 21.56
CA ARG A 83 12.83 26.22 22.05
C ARG A 83 12.75 26.89 23.42
#